data_AF-A0A350P271-F1
#
_entry.id   AF-A0A350P271-F1
#
_cell.length_a   1.000
_cell.length_b   1.000
_cell.length_c   1.000
_cell.angle_alpha   90.00
_cell.angle_beta   90.00
_cell.angle_gamma   90.00
#
_symmetry.space_group_name_H-M   'P 1'
#
loop_
_entity.id
_entity.type
_entity.pdbx_description
1 polymer ?
#
loop_
_entity_poly.entity_id
_entity_poly.type
_entity_poly.pdbx_seq_one_letter_code
_entity_poly.pdbx_strand_id
1 'polypeptide(L)'
;MKLHLTGLLLFTLFFTAPHINVYAQERATQLKGPKDATDQYSGLEYGPIDAQDTLWRIAERYRQNNNLTVYQVMAAIYELNPNAFEQQNLNLLVEGATLKLPSERYIARISPQQARIRAERDDREFAELLNQPGSSVRNIKPPSPLVNQNDLTQTQSDIERKITRLDA
;
A
#
# COMPACT_ATOMS: atom_id res chain seq x y z
N MET A 1 11.56 66.50 -53.86
CA MET A 1 12.09 66.30 -55.22
C MET A 1 12.77 64.95 -55.24
N LYS A 2 12.32 64.03 -56.11
CA LYS A 2 12.96 62.75 -56.42
C LYS A 2 14.29 63.04 -57.13
N LEU A 3 15.33 62.21 -56.99
CA LEU A 3 16.15 61.77 -58.12
C LEU A 3 17.22 60.69 -57.73
N HIS A 4 17.12 59.54 -58.42
CA HIS A 4 18.14 58.57 -58.94
C HIS A 4 19.10 57.86 -57.96
N LEU A 5 19.14 56.52 -57.84
CA LEU A 5 19.37 55.43 -58.82
C LEU A 5 20.78 55.46 -59.48
N THR A 6 21.74 54.71 -58.92
CA THR A 6 22.48 53.59 -59.54
C THR A 6 23.77 53.31 -58.75
N GLY A 7 24.08 52.05 -58.47
CA GLY A 7 25.37 51.66 -57.88
C GLY A 7 25.40 50.21 -57.39
N LEU A 8 25.32 49.26 -58.33
CA LEU A 8 25.55 47.84 -58.13
C LEU A 8 26.99 47.58 -57.66
N LEU A 9 27.20 47.00 -56.47
CA LEU A 9 28.36 46.14 -56.23
C LEU A 9 27.98 44.98 -55.32
N LEU A 10 28.05 43.80 -55.94
CA LEU A 10 27.75 42.48 -55.45
C LEU A 10 28.91 42.01 -54.55
N PHE A 11 28.64 41.68 -53.29
CA PHE A 11 29.55 40.86 -52.49
C PHE A 11 28.75 39.83 -51.68
N THR A 12 28.46 38.72 -52.33
CA THR A 12 27.86 37.53 -51.72
C THR A 12 28.90 36.86 -50.83
N LEU A 13 28.88 37.16 -49.54
CA LEU A 13 29.64 36.41 -48.54
C LEU A 13 28.78 35.26 -48.01
N PHE A 14 28.93 34.08 -48.62
CA PHE A 14 28.40 32.84 -48.07
C PHE A 14 29.17 32.49 -46.78
N PHE A 15 28.61 32.86 -45.62
CA PHE A 15 29.08 32.35 -44.33
C PHE A 15 28.22 31.12 -43.98
N THR A 16 28.69 29.94 -44.37
CA THR A 16 28.14 28.67 -43.91
C THR A 16 28.52 28.49 -42.43
N ALA A 17 27.62 28.87 -41.53
CA ALA A 17 27.77 28.54 -40.12
C ALA A 17 27.54 27.03 -39.93
N PRO A 18 28.41 26.31 -39.20
CA PRO A 18 28.09 24.95 -38.80
C PRO A 18 26.88 25.00 -37.86
N HIS A 19 25.81 24.29 -38.23
CA HIS A 19 24.74 23.98 -37.29
C HIS A 19 25.34 23.13 -36.18
N ILE A 20 25.67 23.77 -35.05
CA ILE A 20 26.03 23.06 -33.84
C ILE A 20 24.75 22.35 -33.40
N ASN A 21 24.63 21.06 -33.74
CA ASN A 21 23.62 20.19 -33.17
C ASN A 21 23.88 20.16 -31.67
N VAL A 22 23.16 20.98 -30.90
CA VAL A 22 23.06 20.79 -29.47
C VAL A 22 22.28 19.51 -29.30
N TYR A 23 22.99 18.39 -29.21
CA TYR A 23 22.47 17.21 -28.55
C TYR A 23 22.24 17.63 -27.10
N ALA A 24 21.05 18.18 -26.83
CA ALA A 24 20.51 18.22 -25.49
C ALA A 24 20.36 16.76 -25.07
N GLN A 25 21.45 16.21 -24.51
CA GLN A 25 21.39 14.97 -23.76
C GLN A 25 20.40 15.27 -22.64
N GLU A 26 19.16 14.84 -22.82
CA GLU A 26 18.15 14.74 -21.78
C GLU A 26 18.71 13.73 -20.78
N ARG A 27 19.65 14.19 -19.96
CA ARG A 27 19.86 13.60 -18.65
C ARG A 27 18.53 13.86 -17.99
N ALA A 28 17.64 12.87 -18.07
CA ALA A 28 16.47 12.79 -17.23
C ALA A 28 17.00 13.03 -15.82
N THR A 29 16.93 14.28 -15.37
CA THR A 29 17.11 14.62 -13.98
C THR A 29 15.91 13.95 -13.36
N GLN A 30 16.11 12.72 -12.89
CA GLN A 30 15.15 12.06 -12.03
C GLN A 30 14.97 13.05 -10.89
N LEU A 31 13.82 13.74 -10.92
CA LEU A 31 13.34 14.57 -9.84
C LEU A 31 13.00 13.60 -8.72
N LYS A 32 14.05 13.04 -8.10
CA LYS A 32 13.95 12.18 -6.94
C LYS A 32 13.32 13.07 -5.88
N GLY A 33 12.05 12.78 -5.58
CA GLY A 33 11.36 13.38 -4.45
C GLY A 33 12.17 13.18 -3.16
N PRO A 34 11.72 13.74 -2.03
CA PRO A 34 12.39 13.55 -0.74
C PRO A 34 12.80 12.07 -0.57
N LYS A 35 14.06 11.82 -0.21
CA LYS A 35 14.66 10.46 -0.17
C LYS A 35 13.81 9.47 0.64
N ASP A 36 12.98 9.97 1.54
CA ASP A 36 12.14 9.19 2.44
C ASP A 36 10.86 8.64 1.78
N ALA A 37 10.37 9.25 0.69
CA ALA A 37 9.17 8.78 -0.01
C ALA A 37 9.41 7.44 -0.72
N THR A 38 10.63 7.19 -1.19
CA THR A 38 11.03 5.90 -1.77
C THR A 38 11.25 4.81 -0.73
N ASP A 39 11.33 5.18 0.55
CA ASP A 39 11.68 4.24 1.61
C ASP A 39 10.47 3.53 2.22
N GLN A 40 9.26 4.08 2.03
CA GLN A 40 8.04 3.57 2.65
C GLN A 40 7.24 2.64 1.74
N TYR A 41 7.22 2.93 0.44
CA TYR A 41 6.47 2.19 -0.56
C TYR A 41 7.33 1.11 -1.22
N SER A 42 6.79 -0.08 -1.45
CA SER A 42 7.53 -1.17 -2.10
C SER A 42 7.56 -1.08 -3.62
N GLY A 43 6.74 -0.21 -4.22
CA GLY A 43 6.52 -0.20 -5.68
C GLY A 43 5.38 -1.14 -6.12
N LEU A 44 4.79 -1.89 -5.20
CA LEU A 44 3.73 -2.85 -5.48
C LEU A 44 2.37 -2.35 -5.00
N GLU A 45 1.33 -2.68 -5.76
CA GLU A 45 -0.06 -2.40 -5.39
C GLU A 45 -0.88 -3.69 -5.32
N TYR A 46 -1.95 -3.68 -4.53
CA TYR A 46 -2.94 -4.74 -4.46
C TYR A 46 -4.33 -4.16 -4.70
N GLY A 47 -5.08 -4.77 -5.62
CA GLY A 47 -6.46 -4.41 -5.87
C GLY A 47 -6.85 -4.59 -7.33
N PRO A 48 -8.06 -4.12 -7.71
CA PRO A 48 -9.03 -3.47 -6.85
C PRO A 48 -9.56 -4.41 -5.75
N ILE A 49 -9.81 -3.87 -4.55
CA ILE A 49 -10.36 -4.62 -3.42
C ILE A 49 -11.76 -5.14 -3.74
N ASP A 50 -12.01 -6.41 -3.45
CA ASP A 50 -13.35 -7.02 -3.56
C ASP A 50 -13.95 -7.37 -2.18
N ALA A 51 -15.22 -7.75 -2.18
CA ALA A 51 -15.96 -8.10 -0.96
C ALA A 51 -15.43 -9.34 -0.21
N GLN A 52 -14.52 -10.12 -0.82
CA GLN A 52 -13.90 -11.29 -0.21
C GLN A 52 -12.55 -10.96 0.43
N ASP A 53 -11.99 -9.79 0.12
CA ASP A 53 -10.74 -9.32 0.66
C ASP A 53 -10.87 -8.85 2.11
N THR A 54 -9.83 -9.17 2.88
CA THR A 54 -9.63 -8.62 4.22
C THR A 54 -8.20 -8.16 4.33
N LEU A 55 -7.97 -7.13 5.13
CA LEU A 55 -6.63 -6.59 5.30
C LEU A 55 -5.68 -7.66 5.87
N TRP A 56 -6.17 -8.51 6.78
CA TRP A 56 -5.44 -9.66 7.31
C TRP A 56 -4.97 -10.61 6.20
N ARG A 57 -5.89 -11.03 5.30
CA ARG A 57 -5.59 -11.98 4.23
C ARG A 57 -4.58 -11.40 3.23
N ILE A 58 -4.71 -10.12 2.92
CA ILE A 58 -3.77 -9.40 2.05
C ILE A 58 -2.40 -9.33 2.72
N ALA A 59 -2.36 -8.92 3.99
CA ALA A 59 -1.13 -8.80 4.77
C ALA A 59 -0.41 -10.15 4.92
N GLU A 60 -1.13 -11.22 5.26
CA GLU A 60 -0.58 -12.58 5.38
C GLU A 60 0.05 -13.06 4.07
N ARG A 61 -0.63 -12.87 2.94
CA ARG A 61 -0.10 -13.25 1.62
C ARG A 61 1.09 -12.40 1.19
N TYR A 62 1.08 -11.11 1.52
CA TYR A 62 2.14 -10.19 1.15
C TYR A 62 3.41 -10.37 1.99
N ARG A 63 3.26 -10.79 3.25
CA ARG A 63 4.35 -10.92 4.21
C ARG A 63 5.32 -12.04 3.81
N GLN A 64 6.47 -11.64 3.27
CA GLN A 64 7.55 -12.58 2.90
C GLN A 64 8.51 -12.86 4.07
N ASN A 65 8.72 -11.87 4.96
CA ASN A 65 9.60 -11.99 6.11
C ASN A 65 8.83 -12.46 7.35
N ASN A 66 9.22 -13.61 7.90
CA ASN A 66 8.62 -14.20 9.11
C ASN A 66 9.00 -13.53 10.42
N ASN A 67 9.99 -12.63 10.41
CA ASN A 67 10.34 -11.83 11.58
C ASN A 67 9.40 -10.63 11.77
N LEU A 68 8.61 -10.29 10.75
CA LEU A 68 7.58 -9.27 10.82
C LEU A 68 6.24 -9.94 11.13
N THR A 69 5.45 -9.32 12.00
CA THR A 69 4.11 -9.81 12.32
C THR A 69 3.10 -9.35 11.28
N VAL A 70 2.02 -10.12 11.09
CA VAL A 70 0.89 -9.73 10.22
C VAL A 70 0.32 -8.39 10.66
N TYR A 71 0.19 -8.15 11.96
CA TYR A 71 -0.27 -6.88 12.51
C TYR A 71 0.58 -5.68 12.07
N GLN A 72 1.91 -5.81 12.06
CA GLN A 72 2.77 -4.74 11.56
C GLN A 72 2.53 -4.47 10.07
N VAL A 73 2.35 -5.53 9.27
CA VAL A 73 2.06 -5.39 7.83
C VAL A 73 0.70 -4.71 7.62
N MET A 74 -0.34 -5.11 8.36
CA MET A 74 -1.66 -4.47 8.32
C MET A 74 -1.57 -2.99 8.68
N ALA A 75 -0.90 -2.65 9.79
CA ALA A 75 -0.71 -1.27 10.21
C ALA A 75 0.03 -0.44 9.16
N ALA A 76 1.08 -0.99 8.56
CA ALA A 76 1.85 -0.32 7.51
C ALA A 76 1.01 -0.09 6.24
N ILE A 77 0.21 -1.07 5.82
CA ILE A 77 -0.70 -0.90 4.68
C ILE A 77 -1.73 0.19 4.98
N TYR A 78 -2.29 0.22 6.19
CA TYR A 78 -3.23 1.28 6.58
C TYR A 78 -2.60 2.67 6.54
N GLU A 79 -1.40 2.83 7.11
CA GLU A 79 -0.70 4.13 7.14
C GLU A 79 -0.43 4.69 5.75
N LEU A 80 -0.19 3.83 4.77
CA LEU A 80 -0.01 4.24 3.37
C LEU A 80 -1.33 4.48 2.62
N ASN A 81 -2.45 3.95 3.12
CA ASN A 81 -3.75 3.96 2.44
C ASN A 81 -4.91 4.39 3.35
N PRO A 82 -4.83 5.53 4.07
CA PRO A 82 -5.87 5.90 5.04
C PRO A 82 -7.26 6.07 4.41
N ASN A 83 -7.33 6.41 3.12
CA ASN A 83 -8.58 6.60 2.38
C ASN A 83 -9.22 5.27 1.90
N ALA A 84 -8.53 4.14 2.04
CA ALA A 84 -9.05 2.83 1.68
C ALA A 84 -9.77 2.13 2.85
N PHE A 85 -9.91 2.82 3.99
CA PHE A 85 -10.54 2.31 5.20
C PHE A 85 -11.60 3.29 5.69
N GLU A 86 -12.82 2.79 5.92
CA GLU A 86 -13.88 3.58 6.52
C GLU A 86 -13.71 3.65 8.04
N GLN A 87 -14.20 4.74 8.63
CA GLN A 87 -14.22 4.97 10.08
C GLN A 87 -12.85 4.79 10.78
N GLN A 88 -11.74 4.89 10.04
CA GLN A 88 -10.38 4.69 10.54
C GLN A 88 -10.11 3.29 11.13
N ASN A 89 -10.92 2.30 10.74
CA ASN A 89 -10.87 0.95 11.27
C ASN A 89 -10.22 -0.02 10.26
N LEU A 90 -9.23 -0.79 10.72
CA LEU A 90 -8.49 -1.76 9.89
C LEU A 90 -9.36 -2.83 9.22
N ASN A 91 -10.56 -3.08 9.75
CA ASN A 91 -11.50 -4.10 9.25
C ASN A 91 -12.49 -3.57 8.21
N LEU A 92 -12.58 -2.24 8.03
CA LEU A 92 -13.55 -1.61 7.14
C LEU A 92 -12.89 -1.20 5.82
N LEU A 93 -12.46 -2.18 5.03
CA LEU A 93 -11.90 -1.94 3.70
C LEU A 93 -12.95 -1.43 2.72
N VAL A 94 -12.58 -0.42 1.92
CA VAL A 94 -13.42 0.14 0.85
C VAL A 94 -13.29 -0.72 -0.42
N GLU A 95 -14.43 -1.23 -0.92
CA GLU A 95 -14.48 -1.95 -2.21
C GLU A 95 -14.03 -1.06 -3.37
N GLY A 96 -13.30 -1.65 -4.32
CA GLY A 96 -12.73 -0.95 -5.47
C GLY A 96 -11.45 -0.15 -5.18
N ALA A 97 -11.05 -0.01 -3.90
CA ALA A 97 -9.79 0.65 -3.56
C ALA A 97 -8.58 -0.11 -4.12
N THR A 98 -7.48 0.60 -4.36
CA THR A 98 -6.18 0.00 -4.68
C THR A 98 -5.21 0.37 -3.57
N LEU A 99 -4.60 -0.64 -2.95
CA LEU A 99 -3.71 -0.50 -1.80
C LEU A 99 -2.27 -0.43 -2.26
N LYS A 100 -1.55 0.62 -1.87
CA LYS A 100 -0.10 0.69 -1.93
C LYS A 100 0.51 -0.21 -0.87
N LEU A 101 1.39 -1.11 -1.28
CA LEU A 101 2.03 -2.04 -0.36
C LEU A 101 3.32 -1.43 0.24
N PRO A 102 3.57 -1.61 1.54
CA PRO A 102 4.71 -1.02 2.22
C PRO A 102 6.00 -1.79 1.94
N SER A 103 7.13 -1.10 1.98
CA SER A 103 8.44 -1.73 1.98
C SER A 103 8.67 -2.49 3.30
N GLU A 104 9.50 -3.54 3.27
CA GLU A 104 9.82 -4.30 4.46
C GLU A 104 10.46 -3.42 5.57
N ARG A 105 11.34 -2.50 5.16
CA ARG A 105 11.98 -1.54 6.08
C ARG A 105 10.98 -0.58 6.70
N TYR A 106 9.87 -0.27 6.02
CA TYR A 106 8.79 0.52 6.62
C TYR A 106 8.05 -0.26 7.69
N ILE A 107 7.64 -1.49 7.36
CA ILE A 107 6.96 -2.39 8.28
C ILE A 107 7.79 -2.61 9.56
N ALA A 108 9.11 -2.80 9.40
CA ALA A 108 10.03 -3.03 10.52
C ALA A 108 10.13 -1.84 11.51
N ARG A 109 9.73 -0.63 11.13
CA ARG A 109 9.71 0.55 12.02
C ARG A 109 8.49 0.58 12.93
N ILE A 110 7.45 -0.18 12.60
CA ILE A 110 6.22 -0.24 13.38
C ILE A 110 6.43 -1.19 14.56
N SER A 111 6.07 -0.76 15.77
CA SER A 111 6.12 -1.62 16.96
C SER A 111 5.11 -2.79 16.81
N PRO A 112 5.56 -4.06 16.96
CA PRO A 112 4.67 -5.20 16.94
C PRO A 112 3.55 -5.12 17.97
N GLN A 113 3.87 -4.63 19.18
CA GLN A 113 2.94 -4.53 20.29
C GLN A 113 1.86 -3.47 20.01
N GLN A 114 2.25 -2.30 19.51
CA GLN A 114 1.31 -1.24 19.17
C GLN A 114 0.41 -1.65 18.00
N ALA A 115 0.97 -2.28 16.96
CA ALA A 115 0.20 -2.77 15.84
C ALA A 115 -0.87 -3.80 16.27
N ARG A 116 -0.50 -4.72 17.16
CA ARG A 116 -1.44 -5.69 17.75
C ARG A 116 -2.53 -5.02 18.58
N ILE A 117 -2.16 -4.12 19.50
CA ILE A 117 -3.12 -3.41 20.35
C ILE A 117 -4.13 -2.64 19.50
N ARG A 118 -3.68 -2.04 18.41
CA ARG A 118 -4.57 -1.37 17.45
C ARG A 118 -5.52 -2.36 16.79
N ALA A 119 -5.01 -3.45 16.22
CA ALA A 119 -5.87 -4.46 15.58
C ALA A 119 -6.93 -5.01 16.56
N GLU A 120 -6.54 -5.35 17.80
CA GLU A 120 -7.47 -5.81 18.84
C GLU A 120 -8.52 -4.76 19.26
N ARG A 121 -8.20 -3.46 19.13
CA ARG A 121 -9.17 -2.38 19.35
C ARG A 121 -10.14 -2.32 18.18
N ASP A 122 -9.63 -2.25 16.96
CA ASP A 122 -10.42 -2.14 15.74
C ASP A 122 -11.35 -3.35 15.57
N ASP A 123 -10.91 -4.55 15.98
CA ASP A 123 -11.72 -5.77 16.02
C ASP A 123 -12.90 -5.66 16.98
N ARG A 124 -12.70 -5.08 18.16
CA ARG A 124 -13.77 -4.86 19.14
C ARG A 124 -14.78 -3.83 18.63
N GLU A 125 -14.29 -2.71 18.11
CA GLU A 125 -15.15 -1.68 17.52
C GLU A 125 -15.97 -2.24 16.35
N PHE A 126 -15.34 -3.04 15.49
CA PHE A 126 -16.02 -3.71 14.38
C PHE A 126 -17.09 -4.69 14.88
N ALA A 127 -16.79 -5.50 15.90
CA ALA A 127 -17.77 -6.39 16.51
C ALA A 127 -18.97 -5.64 17.11
N GLU A 128 -18.75 -4.49 17.74
CA GLU A 128 -19.82 -3.63 18.26
C GLU A 128 -20.70 -3.10 17.12
N LEU A 129 -20.11 -2.65 16.01
CA LEU A 129 -20.84 -2.16 14.82
C LEU A 129 -21.75 -3.24 14.21
N LEU A 130 -21.30 -4.50 14.18
CA LEU A 130 -22.10 -5.63 13.70
C LEU A 130 -23.30 -5.96 14.58
N ASN A 131 -23.20 -5.68 15.89
CA ASN A 131 -24.25 -5.94 16.86
C ASN A 131 -25.29 -4.79 16.94
N GLN A 132 -25.02 -3.63 16.34
CA GLN A 132 -25.94 -2.50 16.35
C GLN A 132 -27.10 -2.68 15.34
N PRO A 133 -28.36 -2.57 15.78
CA PRO A 133 -29.51 -2.63 14.89
C PRO A 133 -29.56 -1.39 13.99
N GLY A 134 -29.47 -1.60 12.67
CA GLY A 134 -29.54 -0.53 11.65
C GLY A 134 -28.21 -0.12 11.01
N SER A 135 -27.08 -0.73 11.40
CA SER A 135 -25.78 -0.46 10.77
C SER A 135 -25.75 -0.89 9.29
N SER A 136 -25.30 0.02 8.41
CA SER A 136 -25.02 -0.23 6.98
C SER A 136 -23.88 -1.23 6.74
N VAL A 137 -23.12 -1.59 7.77
CA VAL A 137 -22.03 -2.58 7.76
C VAL A 137 -22.54 -4.01 7.45
N ARG A 138 -23.85 -4.26 7.52
CA ARG A 138 -24.47 -5.56 7.20
C ARG A 138 -24.27 -6.04 5.76
N ASN A 139 -23.78 -5.20 4.85
CA ASN A 139 -23.46 -5.59 3.48
C ASN A 139 -22.02 -6.10 3.30
N ILE A 140 -21.20 -6.08 4.36
CA ILE A 140 -19.86 -6.67 4.37
C ILE A 140 -19.98 -8.04 5.04
N LYS A 141 -19.70 -9.10 4.28
CA LYS A 141 -19.79 -10.50 4.76
C LYS A 141 -18.97 -10.64 6.06
N PRO A 142 -19.47 -11.35 7.09
CA PRO A 142 -18.79 -11.43 8.38
C PRO A 142 -17.35 -11.92 8.20
N PRO A 143 -16.38 -11.33 8.92
CA PRO A 143 -15.01 -11.79 8.90
C PRO A 143 -14.96 -13.25 9.35
N SER A 144 -13.99 -13.98 8.81
CA SER A 144 -13.61 -15.29 9.35
C SER A 144 -13.61 -15.19 10.88
N PRO A 145 -14.27 -16.12 11.60
CA PRO A 145 -14.39 -16.02 13.05
C PRO A 145 -12.98 -15.79 13.61
N LEU A 146 -12.81 -14.68 14.33
CA LEU A 146 -11.63 -14.41 15.13
C LEU A 146 -11.49 -15.63 16.03
N VAL A 147 -10.57 -16.53 15.71
CA VAL A 147 -10.41 -17.75 16.48
C VAL A 147 -10.03 -17.30 17.89
N ASN A 148 -10.95 -17.50 18.84
CA ASN A 148 -10.75 -17.07 20.21
C ASN A 148 -9.53 -17.81 20.76
N GLN A 149 -8.65 -17.15 21.52
CA GLN A 149 -7.51 -17.84 22.15
C GLN A 149 -7.97 -18.99 23.06
N ASN A 150 -9.17 -18.87 23.64
CA ASN A 150 -9.81 -19.95 24.38
C ASN A 150 -10.19 -21.12 23.46
N ASP A 151 -10.63 -20.86 22.24
CA ASP A 151 -10.96 -21.90 21.25
C ASP A 151 -9.69 -22.57 20.70
N LEU A 152 -8.59 -21.82 20.55
CA LEU A 152 -7.27 -22.36 20.18
C LEU A 152 -6.72 -23.31 21.25
N THR A 153 -6.79 -22.90 22.52
CA THR A 153 -6.31 -23.70 23.65
C THR A 153 -7.18 -24.94 23.88
N GLN A 154 -8.51 -24.81 23.70
CA GLN A 154 -9.43 -25.96 23.68
C GLN A 154 -9.09 -26.93 22.55
N THR A 155 -8.91 -26.43 21.33
CA THR A 155 -8.58 -27.24 20.15
C THR A 155 -7.24 -27.96 20.33
N GLN A 156 -6.23 -27.30 20.89
CA GLN A 156 -4.94 -27.93 21.23
C GLN A 156 -5.12 -29.07 22.25
N SER A 157 -5.85 -28.82 23.33
CA SER A 157 -6.12 -29.84 24.36
C SER A 157 -6.93 -31.03 23.83
N ASP A 158 -7.88 -30.79 22.92
CA ASP A 158 -8.65 -31.84 22.27
C ASP A 158 -7.80 -32.72 21.35
N ILE A 159 -6.87 -32.11 20.61
CA ILE A 159 -5.93 -32.84 19.74
C ILE A 159 -5.00 -33.71 20.59
N GLU A 160 -4.41 -33.16 21.65
CA GLU A 160 -3.52 -33.93 22.55
C GLU A 160 -4.24 -35.14 23.15
N ARG A 161 -5.46 -34.96 23.66
CA ARG A 161 -6.27 -36.08 24.19
C ARG A 161 -6.55 -37.15 23.15
N LYS A 162 -6.73 -36.78 21.88
CA LYS A 162 -6.98 -37.73 20.79
C LYS A 162 -5.74 -38.55 20.45
N ILE A 163 -4.56 -37.93 20.46
CA ILE A 163 -3.28 -38.60 20.24
C ILE A 163 -3.02 -39.62 21.36
N THR A 164 -3.16 -39.22 22.63
CA THR A 164 -2.92 -40.14 23.77
C THR A 164 -3.87 -41.34 23.78
N ARG A 165 -5.08 -41.23 23.23
CA ARG A 165 -6.03 -42.34 23.14
C ARG A 165 -5.77 -43.30 21.97
N LEU A 166 -5.01 -42.89 20.97
CA LEU A 166 -4.64 -43.75 19.84
C LEU A 166 -3.36 -44.55 20.14
N ASP A 167 -2.54 -44.06 21.07
CA ASP A 167 -1.31 -44.70 21.53
C ASP A 167 -1.52 -45.69 22.71
N ALA A 168 -2.76 -45.86 23.18
CA ALA A 168 -3.16 -46.74 24.27
C ALA A 168 -4.02 -47.91 23.77
#